data_AF-A0A3D5YM92-F1
#
_entry.id   AF-A0A3D5YM92-F1
#
_cell.length_a   1.000
_cell.length_b   1.000
_cell.length_c   1.000
_cell.angle_alpha   90.00
_cell.angle_beta   90.00
_cell.angle_gamma   90.00
#
_symmetry.space_group_name_H-M   'P 1'
#
loop_
_entity.id
_entity.type
_entity.pdbx_description
1 polymer ?
#
loop_
_entity_poly.entity_id
_entity_poly.type
_entity_poly.pdbx_seq_one_letter_code
_entity_poly.pdbx_strand_id
1 'polypeptide(L)'
;PVIIEGRNVDAGEYALFTIPNKESWTLILSKQSTLWGIDGYDKKEDIMRIAIVPEKSDFDETFSIGFKNLSKDGGKVVIEWSNVAVSLPIEVDSEGQSAENVSQALSTANRAYRNAARYYSETGDHNKAMVTIDLAIELDGKSWYTNWIKAEILQAAGKTKEAKKQGNVAI
;
A
#
# COMPACT_ATOMS: atom_id res chain seq x y z
N PRO A 1 5.97 -3.03 1.07
CA PRO A 1 7.39 -3.44 1.16
C PRO A 1 8.14 -2.38 1.96
N VAL A 2 9.21 -2.76 2.66
CA VAL A 2 10.11 -1.81 3.33
C VAL A 2 11.40 -1.75 2.54
N ILE A 3 11.96 -0.56 2.37
CA ILE A 3 13.24 -0.35 1.72
C ILE A 3 14.30 -0.20 2.80
N ILE A 4 15.38 -0.99 2.70
CA ILE A 4 16.53 -0.93 3.60
C ILE A 4 17.79 -0.91 2.74
N GLU A 5 18.65 0.10 2.92
CA GLU A 5 19.87 0.30 2.10
C GLU A 5 19.57 0.25 0.58
N GLY A 6 18.44 0.86 0.17
CA GLY A 6 17.99 0.88 -1.23
C GLY A 6 17.48 -0.46 -1.78
N ARG A 7 17.34 -1.49 -0.94
CA ARG A 7 16.79 -2.80 -1.32
C ARG A 7 15.37 -2.98 -0.81
N ASN A 8 14.48 -3.43 -1.69
CA ASN A 8 13.14 -3.84 -1.30
C ASN A 8 13.18 -5.13 -0.45
N VAL A 9 12.51 -5.07 0.68
CA VAL A 9 12.19 -6.20 1.55
C VAL A 9 10.69 -6.40 1.48
N ASP A 10 10.29 -7.58 1.01
CA ASP A 10 8.89 -7.96 0.91
C ASP A 10 8.25 -8.11 2.29
N ALA A 11 6.92 -8.12 2.33
CA ALA A 11 6.22 -8.43 3.57
C ALA A 11 6.49 -9.89 3.96
N GLY A 12 6.89 -10.11 5.21
CA GLY A 12 7.22 -11.44 5.69
C GLY A 12 7.70 -11.45 7.13
N GLU A 13 8.04 -12.65 7.59
CA GLU A 13 8.67 -12.88 8.89
C GLU A 13 10.17 -13.09 8.69
N TYR A 14 10.97 -12.40 9.49
CA TYR A 14 12.43 -12.41 9.35
C TYR A 14 13.08 -12.47 10.73
N ALA A 15 14.23 -13.15 10.80
CA ALA A 15 15.12 -13.08 11.96
C ALA A 15 16.09 -11.90 11.80
N LEU A 16 16.31 -11.19 12.90
CA LEU A 16 17.35 -10.18 13.03
C LEU A 16 18.52 -10.76 13.82
N PHE A 17 19.65 -11.00 13.15
CA PHE A 17 20.91 -11.37 13.80
C PHE A 17 21.84 -10.16 13.84
N THR A 18 22.71 -10.12 14.84
CA THR A 18 23.71 -9.06 14.98
C THR A 18 25.09 -9.65 15.28
N ILE A 19 26.12 -9.04 14.72
CA ILE A 19 27.53 -9.31 15.07
C ILE A 19 28.10 -7.98 15.59
N PRO A 20 28.10 -7.77 16.92
CA PRO A 20 28.58 -6.53 17.50
C PRO A 20 30.12 -6.45 17.46
N ASN A 21 30.65 -5.25 17.22
CA ASN A 21 32.07 -4.92 17.34
C ASN A 21 32.21 -3.49 17.89
N LYS A 22 33.42 -3.08 18.30
CA LYS A 22 33.68 -1.72 18.81
C LYS A 22 33.50 -0.66 17.73
N GLU A 23 33.91 -0.94 16.49
CA GLU A 23 33.94 0.06 15.41
C GLU A 23 32.76 -0.08 14.45
N SER A 24 32.26 -1.30 14.23
CA SER A 24 31.15 -1.55 13.29
C SER A 24 30.36 -2.78 13.71
N TRP A 25 29.05 -2.65 13.81
CA TRP A 25 28.14 -3.77 13.97
C TRP A 25 27.74 -4.30 12.59
N THR A 26 27.54 -5.61 12.49
CA THR A 26 26.87 -6.19 11.32
C THR A 26 25.45 -6.58 11.72
N LEU A 27 24.45 -5.91 11.15
CA LEU A 27 23.05 -6.33 11.23
C LEU A 27 22.75 -7.27 10.07
N ILE A 28 22.00 -8.31 10.33
CA ILE A 28 21.69 -9.36 9.36
C ILE A 28 20.20 -9.63 9.41
N LEU A 29 19.54 -9.49 8.27
CA LEU A 29 18.15 -9.91 8.10
C LEU A 29 18.15 -11.27 7.38
N SER A 30 17.57 -12.29 8.00
CA SER A 30 17.55 -13.66 7.49
C SER A 30 16.13 -14.21 7.40
N LYS A 31 15.90 -15.12 6.46
CA LYS A 31 14.63 -15.88 6.34
C LYS A 31 14.44 -16.92 7.44
N GLN A 32 15.48 -17.21 8.23
CA GLN A 32 15.42 -18.24 9.29
C GLN A 32 14.76 -17.71 10.57
N SER A 33 13.46 -17.38 10.52
CA SER A 33 12.75 -16.75 11.63
C SER A 33 12.46 -17.66 12.84
N THR A 34 12.58 -18.98 12.68
CA THR A 34 12.19 -19.97 13.70
C THR A 34 13.33 -20.43 14.61
N LEU A 35 14.55 -19.94 14.39
CA LEU A 35 15.69 -20.30 15.23
C LEU A 35 15.60 -19.61 16.59
N TRP A 36 15.91 -20.36 17.65
CA TRP A 36 16.00 -19.82 19.02
C TRP A 36 17.39 -19.25 19.35
N GLY A 37 18.38 -19.44 18.47
CA GLY A 37 19.75 -19.01 18.64
C GLY A 37 20.54 -19.10 17.33
N ILE A 38 21.86 -19.25 17.42
CA ILE A 38 22.74 -19.34 16.24
C ILE A 38 22.90 -20.78 15.71
N ASP A 39 22.44 -21.79 16.46
CA ASP A 39 22.52 -23.17 16.03
C ASP A 39 21.63 -23.41 14.81
N GLY A 40 22.23 -23.91 13.72
CA GLY A 40 21.53 -24.09 12.45
C GLY A 40 21.44 -22.83 11.59
N TYR A 41 22.10 -21.73 11.98
CA TYR A 41 22.23 -20.54 11.14
C TYR A 41 22.99 -20.85 9.83
N ASP A 42 22.39 -20.48 8.69
CA ASP A 42 22.99 -20.56 7.35
C ASP A 42 22.99 -19.18 6.69
N LYS A 43 24.19 -18.67 6.41
CA LYS A 43 24.41 -17.39 5.70
C LYS A 43 23.72 -17.32 4.34
N LYS A 44 23.41 -18.46 3.70
CA LYS A 44 22.69 -18.49 2.41
C LYS A 44 21.24 -18.02 2.52
N GLU A 45 20.66 -18.08 3.72
CA GLU A 45 19.30 -17.61 3.99
C GLU A 45 19.26 -16.12 4.39
N ASP A 46 20.42 -15.45 4.43
CA ASP A 46 20.51 -14.01 4.64
C ASP A 46 19.96 -13.27 3.42
N ILE A 47 19.04 -12.33 3.68
CA ILE A 47 18.51 -11.40 2.68
C ILE A 47 19.47 -10.22 2.54
N MET A 48 20.03 -9.77 3.66
CA MET A 48 20.95 -8.66 3.69
C MET A 48 21.87 -8.72 4.90
N ARG A 49 23.05 -8.12 4.73
CA ARG A 49 24.02 -7.84 5.78
C ARG A 49 24.40 -6.37 5.66
N ILE A 50 24.25 -5.65 6.75
CA ILE A 50 24.44 -4.20 6.81
C ILE A 50 25.49 -3.90 7.86
N ALA A 51 26.56 -3.22 7.45
CA ALA A 51 27.53 -2.67 8.37
C ALA A 51 27.01 -1.32 8.88
N ILE A 52 26.96 -1.15 10.19
CA ILE A 52 26.45 0.07 10.83
C ILE A 52 27.37 0.48 11.97
N VAL A 53 27.63 1.78 12.06
CA VAL A 53 28.50 2.34 13.10
C VAL A 53 27.66 2.54 14.36
N PRO A 54 28.04 1.96 15.52
CA PRO A 54 27.36 2.22 16.77
C PRO A 54 27.57 3.66 17.24
N GLU A 55 26.53 4.25 17.80
CA GLU A 55 26.51 5.60 18.35
C GLU A 55 26.44 5.55 19.87
N LYS A 56 26.93 6.60 20.54
CA LYS A 56 26.79 6.73 21.99
C LYS A 56 25.34 7.12 22.31
N SER A 57 24.72 6.43 23.26
CA SER A 57 23.40 6.74 23.80
C SER A 57 23.46 7.11 25.29
N ASP A 58 22.33 7.56 25.82
CA ASP A 58 22.10 7.56 27.26
C ASP A 58 22.16 6.14 27.80
N PHE A 59 22.57 6.00 29.07
CA PHE A 59 22.69 4.70 29.71
C PHE A 59 21.31 4.08 29.97
N ASP A 60 21.07 2.88 29.44
CA ASP A 60 19.91 2.05 29.74
C ASP A 60 20.32 0.58 29.89
N GLU A 61 20.02 -0.03 31.03
CA GLU A 61 20.31 -1.46 31.25
C GLU A 61 19.36 -2.37 30.46
N THR A 62 18.20 -1.84 30.05
CA THR A 62 17.18 -2.60 29.32
C THR A 62 17.51 -2.65 27.84
N PHE A 63 17.77 -3.85 27.32
CA PHE A 63 17.88 -4.04 25.88
C PHE A 63 16.55 -3.73 25.20
N SER A 64 16.56 -2.77 24.27
CA SER A 64 15.37 -2.26 23.61
C SER A 64 15.54 -2.24 22.09
N ILE A 65 14.47 -2.60 21.38
CA ILE A 65 14.35 -2.42 19.93
C ILE A 65 13.08 -1.62 19.69
N GLY A 66 13.20 -0.49 19.00
CA GLY A 66 12.07 0.39 18.75
C GLY A 66 12.16 1.12 17.42
N PHE A 67 11.02 1.65 16.97
CA PHE A 67 10.96 2.52 15.81
C PHE A 67 11.00 3.97 16.27
N LYS A 68 11.97 4.75 15.78
CA LYS A 68 12.17 6.16 16.13
C LYS A 68 12.22 7.02 14.86
N ASN A 69 12.07 8.34 15.04
CA ASN A 69 12.14 9.35 13.97
C ASN A 69 11.23 9.03 12.78
N LEU A 70 9.99 8.64 13.08
CA LEU A 70 8.99 8.31 12.08
C LEU A 70 8.59 9.55 11.27
N SER A 71 8.44 9.34 9.96
CA SER A 71 7.98 10.31 8.98
C SER A 71 7.03 9.63 7.99
N LYS A 72 6.53 10.38 7.00
CA LYS A 72 5.74 9.78 5.92
C LYS A 72 6.54 8.77 5.10
N ASP A 73 7.85 8.98 4.93
CA ASP A 73 8.68 8.20 4.01
C ASP A 73 9.44 7.07 4.71
N GLY A 74 9.26 6.90 6.03
CA GLY A 74 9.92 5.86 6.81
C GLY A 74 10.39 6.33 8.18
N GLY A 75 11.45 5.74 8.70
CA GLY A 75 12.01 6.05 10.01
C GLY A 75 13.28 5.27 10.29
N LYS A 76 13.55 5.01 11.57
CA LYS A 76 14.71 4.21 11.99
C LYS A 76 14.29 3.09 12.93
N VAL A 77 14.82 1.88 12.70
CA VAL A 77 14.84 0.83 13.73
C VAL A 77 16.07 1.10 14.60
N VAL A 78 15.85 1.32 15.89
CA VAL A 78 16.91 1.64 16.83
C VAL A 78 17.01 0.51 17.85
N ILE A 79 18.21 -0.05 17.96
CA ILE A 79 18.59 -1.07 18.93
C ILE A 79 19.48 -0.39 19.97
N GLU A 80 19.10 -0.44 21.25
CA GLU A 80 19.78 0.29 22.33
C GLU A 80 20.02 -0.61 23.53
N TRP A 81 21.22 -0.52 24.10
CA TRP A 81 21.58 -1.15 25.36
C TRP A 81 22.86 -0.54 25.93
N SER A 82 22.93 -0.43 27.25
CA SER A 82 23.97 0.30 27.97
C SER A 82 24.07 1.73 27.42
N ASN A 83 25.26 2.19 27.05
CA ASN A 83 25.50 3.49 26.44
C ASN A 83 25.70 3.42 24.91
N VAL A 84 25.16 2.40 24.25
CA VAL A 84 25.30 2.17 22.81
C VAL A 84 23.93 2.08 22.14
N ALA A 85 23.79 2.79 21.02
CA ALA A 85 22.67 2.68 20.09
C ALA A 85 23.15 2.32 18.69
N VAL A 86 22.32 1.57 17.97
CA VAL A 86 22.49 1.28 16.54
C VAL A 86 21.20 1.63 15.83
N SER A 87 21.29 2.52 14.84
CA SER A 87 20.14 3.12 14.16
C SER A 87 20.09 2.72 12.69
N LEU A 88 19.26 1.74 12.32
CA LEU A 88 19.05 1.29 10.95
C LEU A 88 17.96 2.13 10.26
N PRO A 89 18.29 2.93 9.23
CA PRO A 89 17.28 3.64 8.45
C PRO A 89 16.41 2.66 7.65
N ILE A 90 15.11 2.93 7.64
CA ILE A 90 14.12 2.20 6.85
C ILE A 90 13.22 3.19 6.11
N GLU A 91 12.86 2.86 4.89
CA GLU A 91 12.03 3.67 4.01
C GLU A 91 10.75 2.90 3.62
N VAL A 92 9.68 3.64 3.32
CA VAL A 92 8.41 3.09 2.83
C VAL A 92 7.90 3.91 1.65
N ASP A 93 7.31 3.25 0.66
CA ASP A 93 6.65 3.91 -0.47
C ASP A 93 5.22 4.33 -0.09
N SER A 94 5.13 5.37 0.74
CA SER A 94 3.86 5.90 1.23
C SER A 94 3.08 6.66 0.17
N GLU A 95 3.75 7.29 -0.80
CA GLU A 95 3.08 7.95 -1.93
C GLU A 95 2.45 6.92 -2.87
N GLY A 96 3.18 5.86 -3.24
CA GLY A 96 2.64 4.76 -4.04
C GLY A 96 1.45 4.08 -3.36
N GLN A 97 1.58 3.77 -2.06
CA GLN A 97 0.48 3.16 -1.30
C GLN A 97 -0.76 4.08 -1.20
N SER A 98 -0.54 5.38 -1.02
CA SER A 98 -1.63 6.36 -0.97
C SER A 98 -2.33 6.49 -2.33
N ALA A 99 -1.56 6.54 -3.43
CA ALA A 99 -2.10 6.58 -4.77
C ALA A 99 -2.95 5.33 -5.09
N GLU A 100 -2.48 4.14 -4.69
CA GLU A 100 -3.24 2.89 -4.84
C GLU A 100 -4.54 2.91 -4.03
N ASN A 101 -4.49 3.33 -2.76
CA ASN A 101 -5.68 3.46 -1.91
C ASN A 101 -6.71 4.44 -2.50
N VAL A 102 -6.25 5.58 -3.02
CA VAL A 102 -7.11 6.57 -3.69
C VAL A 102 -7.75 5.96 -4.95
N SER A 103 -6.95 5.29 -5.79
CA SER A 103 -7.45 4.61 -6.99
C SER A 103 -8.53 3.57 -6.66
N GLN A 104 -8.30 2.76 -5.62
CA GLN A 104 -9.26 1.75 -5.16
C GLN A 104 -10.55 2.38 -4.60
N ALA A 105 -10.44 3.50 -3.87
CA ALA A 105 -11.59 4.24 -3.36
C ALA A 105 -12.44 4.82 -4.51
N LEU A 106 -11.80 5.42 -5.51
CA LEU A 106 -12.49 5.95 -6.71
C LEU A 106 -13.17 4.83 -7.51
N SER A 107 -12.50 3.69 -7.69
CA SER A 107 -13.07 2.50 -8.34
C SER A 107 -14.30 1.97 -7.59
N THR A 108 -14.23 1.92 -6.25
CA THR A 108 -15.34 1.50 -5.40
C THR A 108 -16.52 2.48 -5.47
N ALA A 109 -16.24 3.78 -5.42
CA ALA A 109 -17.26 4.82 -5.58
C ALA A 109 -17.94 4.74 -6.94
N ASN A 110 -17.16 4.57 -8.03
CA ASN A 110 -17.69 4.41 -9.38
C ASN A 110 -18.65 3.21 -9.46
N ARG A 111 -18.26 2.06 -8.92
CA ARG A 111 -19.12 0.88 -8.82
C ARG A 111 -20.42 1.18 -8.05
N ALA A 112 -20.34 1.90 -6.94
CA ALA A 112 -21.51 2.27 -6.16
C ALA A 112 -22.48 3.17 -6.94
N TYR A 113 -21.97 4.18 -7.67
CA TYR A 113 -22.79 5.03 -8.53
C TYR A 113 -23.46 4.25 -9.65
N ARG A 114 -22.74 3.33 -10.32
CA ARG A 114 -23.34 2.45 -11.33
C ARG A 114 -24.49 1.62 -10.78
N ASN A 115 -24.30 1.00 -9.61
CA ASN A 115 -25.33 0.18 -8.97
C ASN A 115 -26.56 1.03 -8.59
N ALA A 116 -26.34 2.21 -8.01
CA ALA A 116 -27.40 3.14 -7.64
C ALA A 116 -28.17 3.65 -8.87
N ALA A 117 -27.47 3.99 -9.96
CA ALA A 117 -28.09 4.43 -11.20
C ALA A 117 -29.01 3.36 -11.80
N ARG A 118 -28.55 2.10 -11.81
CA ARG A 118 -29.37 0.96 -12.27
C ARG A 118 -30.63 0.81 -11.42
N TYR A 119 -30.49 0.84 -10.10
CA TYR A 119 -31.63 0.77 -9.16
C TYR A 119 -32.65 1.90 -9.39
N TYR A 120 -32.20 3.15 -9.57
CA TYR A 120 -33.11 4.26 -9.84
C TYR A 120 -33.83 4.10 -11.18
N SER A 121 -33.15 3.56 -12.20
CA SER A 121 -33.78 3.29 -13.48
C SER A 121 -34.82 2.17 -13.40
N GLU A 122 -34.55 1.11 -12.64
CA GLU A 122 -35.48 -0.01 -12.43
C GLU A 122 -36.73 0.41 -11.63
N THR A 123 -36.57 1.37 -10.72
CA THR A 123 -37.67 1.94 -9.93
C THR A 123 -38.43 3.08 -10.64
N GLY A 124 -38.04 3.43 -11.86
CA GLY A 124 -38.70 4.42 -12.71
C GLY A 124 -38.25 5.87 -12.52
N ASP A 125 -37.34 6.16 -11.59
CA ASP A 125 -36.74 7.49 -11.42
C ASP A 125 -35.55 7.68 -12.37
N HIS A 126 -35.86 7.75 -13.66
CA HIS A 126 -34.85 7.84 -14.71
C HIS A 126 -34.03 9.14 -14.66
N ASN A 127 -34.60 10.24 -14.15
CA ASN A 127 -33.85 11.50 -14.00
C ASN A 127 -32.74 11.33 -12.95
N LYS A 128 -33.07 10.74 -11.80
CA LYS A 128 -32.07 10.45 -10.76
C LYS A 128 -31.06 9.40 -11.23
N ALA A 129 -31.50 8.40 -11.99
CA ALA A 129 -30.61 7.43 -12.63
C ALA A 129 -29.58 8.11 -13.55
N MET A 130 -30.03 9.05 -14.39
CA MET A 130 -29.16 9.80 -15.31
C MET A 130 -28.14 10.65 -14.55
N VAL A 131 -28.57 11.41 -13.54
CA VAL A 131 -27.63 12.21 -12.71
C VAL A 131 -26.60 11.31 -12.03
N THR A 132 -27.04 10.15 -11.52
CA THR A 132 -26.16 9.23 -10.80
C THR A 132 -25.15 8.53 -11.71
N ILE A 133 -25.55 8.13 -12.93
CA ILE A 133 -24.61 7.51 -13.88
C ILE A 133 -23.62 8.53 -14.44
N ASP A 134 -24.00 9.81 -14.54
CA ASP A 134 -23.09 10.88 -14.96
C ASP A 134 -21.96 11.08 -13.95
N LEU A 135 -22.23 10.96 -12.64
CA LEU A 135 -21.17 10.95 -11.61
C LEU A 135 -20.20 9.78 -11.79
N ALA A 136 -20.68 8.60 -12.20
CA ALA A 136 -19.80 7.48 -12.51
C ALA A 136 -18.94 7.74 -13.76
N ILE A 137 -19.47 8.44 -14.76
CA ILE A 137 -18.71 8.82 -15.96
C ILE A 137 -17.66 9.90 -15.64
N GLU A 138 -17.95 10.82 -14.72
CA GLU A 138 -16.95 11.79 -14.27
C GLU A 138 -15.76 11.11 -13.57
N LEU A 139 -16.01 10.04 -12.83
CA LEU A 139 -14.96 9.25 -12.16
C LEU A 139 -14.16 8.36 -13.12
N ASP A 140 -14.79 7.76 -14.13
CA ASP A 140 -14.13 6.93 -15.15
C ASP A 140 -14.86 6.99 -16.50
N GLY A 141 -14.64 8.07 -17.23
CA GLY A 141 -15.39 8.35 -18.47
C GLY A 141 -15.05 7.44 -19.64
N LYS A 142 -13.94 6.71 -19.57
CA LYS A 142 -13.50 5.76 -20.61
C LYS A 142 -14.08 4.36 -20.40
N SER A 143 -14.76 4.13 -19.29
CA SER A 143 -15.37 2.84 -18.97
C SER A 143 -16.48 2.48 -19.96
N TRP A 144 -16.23 1.50 -20.83
CA TRP A 144 -17.23 0.97 -21.75
C TRP A 144 -18.52 0.57 -21.01
N TYR A 145 -18.37 -0.10 -19.87
CA TYR A 145 -19.48 -0.62 -19.06
C TYR A 145 -20.33 0.50 -18.45
N THR A 146 -19.70 1.59 -17.98
CA THR A 146 -20.42 2.75 -17.45
C THR A 146 -21.21 3.46 -18.55
N ASN A 147 -20.60 3.61 -19.73
CA ASN A 147 -21.26 4.18 -20.91
C ASN A 147 -22.43 3.30 -21.39
N TRP A 148 -22.27 1.97 -21.32
CA TRP A 148 -23.34 1.01 -21.63
C TRP A 148 -24.54 1.17 -20.69
N ILE A 149 -24.30 1.26 -19.37
CA ILE A 149 -25.38 1.48 -18.39
C ILE A 149 -26.14 2.78 -18.68
N LYS A 150 -25.43 3.86 -19.01
CA LYS A 150 -26.09 5.12 -19.39
C LYS A 150 -26.97 4.94 -20.63
N ALA A 151 -26.53 4.17 -21.62
CA ALA A 151 -27.36 3.85 -22.78
C ALA A 151 -28.62 3.06 -22.41
N GLU A 152 -28.52 2.08 -21.51
CA GLU A 152 -29.68 1.33 -20.97
C GLU A 152 -30.67 2.25 -20.26
N ILE A 153 -30.18 3.16 -19.40
CA ILE A 153 -31.01 4.13 -18.67
C ILE A 153 -31.71 5.08 -19.66
N LEU A 154 -30.99 5.60 -20.67
CA LEU A 154 -31.56 6.45 -21.71
C LEU A 154 -32.66 5.71 -22.50
N GLN A 155 -32.45 4.43 -22.79
CA GLN A 155 -33.45 3.60 -23.48
C GLN A 155 -34.69 3.38 -22.61
N ALA A 156 -34.52 3.08 -21.33
CA ALA A 156 -35.62 2.93 -20.36
C ALA A 156 -36.41 4.24 -20.20
N ALA A 157 -35.74 5.39 -20.27
CA ALA A 157 -36.36 6.72 -20.24
C ALA A 157 -37.04 7.13 -21.56
N GLY A 158 -37.07 6.26 -22.58
CA GLY A 158 -37.66 6.54 -23.90
C GLY A 158 -36.81 7.42 -24.82
N LYS A 159 -35.56 7.74 -24.44
CA LYS A 159 -34.63 8.60 -25.21
C LYS A 159 -33.80 7.79 -26.21
N THR A 160 -34.46 7.04 -27.09
CA THR A 160 -33.83 6.07 -28.01
C THR A 160 -32.71 6.64 -28.89
N LYS A 161 -32.82 7.90 -29.35
CA LYS A 161 -31.77 8.55 -30.16
C LYS A 161 -30.50 8.79 -29.35
N GLU A 162 -30.63 9.26 -28.11
CA GLU A 162 -29.51 9.50 -27.20
C GLU A 162 -28.89 8.18 -26.74
N ALA A 163 -29.73 7.17 -26.46
CA ALA A 163 -29.29 5.82 -26.09
C ALA A 163 -28.36 5.21 -27.14
N LYS A 164 -28.72 5.28 -28.42
CA LYS A 164 -27.86 4.81 -29.52
C LYS A 164 -26.54 5.56 -29.61
N LYS A 165 -26.58 6.90 -29.46
CA LYS A 165 -25.36 7.72 -29.47
C LYS A 165 -24.43 7.33 -28.32
N GLN A 166 -24.99 7.14 -27.13
CA GLN A 166 -24.23 6.74 -25.95
C GLN A 166 -23.69 5.30 -26.08
N GLY A 167 -24.48 4.39 -26.64
CA GLY A 167 -24.06 3.00 -26.88
C GLY A 167 -22.85 2.91 -27.82
N ASN A 168 -22.73 3.79 -28.80
CA ASN A 168 -21.55 3.86 -29.66
C ASN A 168 -20.28 4.31 -28.92
N VAL A 169 -20.40 5.01 -27.78
CA VAL A 169 -19.26 5.36 -26.92
C VAL A 169 -18.81 4.17 -26.08
N ALA A 170 -19.67 3.16 -25.91
CA ALA A 170 -19.41 1.94 -25.14
C ALA A 170 -18.79 0.80 -25.98
N ILE A 171 -18.54 1.01 -27.27
CA ILE A 171 -17.90 0.06 -28.20
C ILE A 171 -16.46 0.52 -28.43
#